data_AF-A0A067L9A6-F1
#
_entry.id   AF-A0A067L9A6-F1
#
_cell.length_a   1.000
_cell.length_b   1.000
_cell.length_c   1.000
_cell.angle_alpha   90.00
_cell.angle_beta   90.00
_cell.angle_gamma   90.00
#
_symmetry.space_group_name_H-M   'P 1'
#
loop_
_entity.id
_entity.type
_entity.pdbx_description
1 polymer ?
#
loop_
_entity_poly.entity_id
_entity_poly.type
_entity_poly.pdbx_seq_one_letter_code
_entity_poly.pdbx_strand_id
1 'polypeptide(L)'
;MADSGESQQPAPVSGNEKLYKGIHGYTDHKAGFRREQTISSEKAGGSHGPLRASAHIRVSARFDYQPDICKDYKETGYCGYGDSCKFMYDRGDYKPGWQLEKEWEEAEKIRKRNLALGEDEDGLGESDDNEDDDDSLSFAESLL
;
A
#
# COMPACT_ATOMS: atom_id res chain seq x y z
N MET A 1 -46.85 -54.82 -38.81
CA MET A 1 -45.49 -54.52 -38.31
C MET A 1 -45.30 -53.01 -38.35
N ALA A 2 -44.73 -52.46 -37.28
CA ALA A 2 -44.88 -51.08 -36.86
C ALA A 2 -44.10 -50.05 -37.69
N ASP A 3 -44.68 -48.85 -37.69
CA ASP A 3 -44.22 -47.55 -38.18
C ASP A 3 -42.83 -47.20 -37.62
N SER A 4 -41.86 -46.97 -38.52
CA SER A 4 -40.49 -46.58 -38.16
C SER A 4 -40.36 -45.05 -38.20
N GLY A 5 -40.93 -44.39 -37.19
CA GLY A 5 -40.73 -42.97 -36.95
C GLY A 5 -39.29 -42.67 -36.54
N GLU A 6 -38.49 -42.18 -37.47
CA GLU A 6 -37.16 -41.64 -37.22
C GLU A 6 -37.30 -40.31 -36.47
N SER A 7 -37.04 -40.33 -35.16
CA SER A 7 -37.08 -39.14 -34.32
C SER A 7 -35.79 -38.34 -34.48
N GLN A 8 -35.77 -37.40 -35.44
CA GLN A 8 -34.74 -36.36 -35.49
C GLN A 8 -34.79 -35.51 -34.21
N GLN A 9 -33.78 -35.61 -33.36
CA GLN A 9 -33.52 -34.66 -32.28
C GLN A 9 -33.04 -33.32 -32.88
N PRO A 10 -33.55 -32.15 -32.47
CA PRO A 10 -33.08 -30.87 -33.01
C PRO A 10 -31.69 -30.52 -32.46
N ALA A 11 -30.77 -30.20 -33.38
CA ALA A 11 -29.44 -29.66 -33.10
C ALA A 11 -29.50 -28.36 -32.27
N PRO A 12 -28.49 -28.04 -31.44
CA PRO A 12 -28.47 -26.80 -30.67
C PRO A 12 -28.45 -25.60 -31.62
N VAL A 13 -29.49 -24.78 -31.57
CA VAL A 13 -29.65 -23.57 -32.38
C VAL A 13 -28.50 -22.58 -32.13
N SER A 14 -27.49 -22.64 -32.99
CA SER A 14 -26.48 -21.61 -33.13
C SER A 14 -27.04 -20.48 -34.01
N GLY A 15 -27.53 -19.40 -33.41
CA GLY A 15 -27.72 -18.13 -34.11
C GLY A 15 -28.96 -17.31 -33.75
N ASN A 16 -28.70 -16.15 -33.13
CA ASN A 16 -29.37 -14.88 -33.42
C ASN A 16 -30.85 -14.66 -33.02
N GLU A 17 -31.17 -14.81 -31.74
CA GLU A 17 -32.10 -13.87 -31.11
C GLU A 17 -31.32 -12.61 -30.74
N LYS A 18 -31.79 -11.40 -31.09
CA LYS A 18 -31.13 -10.09 -30.84
C LYS A 18 -31.16 -9.71 -29.35
N LEU A 19 -30.94 -10.68 -28.47
CA LEU A 19 -30.97 -10.52 -27.03
C LEU A 19 -29.60 -10.06 -26.57
N TYR A 20 -29.56 -8.93 -25.87
CA TYR A 20 -28.30 -8.37 -25.39
C TYR A 20 -27.65 -9.25 -24.31
N LYS A 21 -26.42 -9.71 -24.55
CA LYS A 21 -25.70 -10.67 -23.69
C LYS A 21 -24.68 -10.03 -22.74
N GLY A 22 -24.70 -8.70 -22.60
CA GLY A 22 -23.67 -7.94 -21.89
C GLY A 22 -22.53 -7.50 -22.80
N ILE A 23 -21.76 -6.49 -22.35
CA ILE A 23 -20.75 -5.81 -23.18
C ILE A 23 -19.63 -6.75 -23.64
N HIS A 24 -19.29 -7.75 -22.81
CA HIS A 24 -18.28 -8.78 -23.11
C HIS A 24 -18.82 -9.95 -23.94
N GLY A 25 -20.13 -10.00 -24.20
CA GLY A 25 -20.78 -11.07 -24.95
C GLY A 25 -20.68 -10.92 -26.48
N TYR A 26 -20.06 -9.84 -26.96
CA TYR A 26 -19.88 -9.54 -28.38
C TYR A 26 -18.42 -9.65 -28.79
N THR A 27 -18.17 -10.11 -30.01
CA THR A 27 -16.83 -10.17 -30.59
C THR A 27 -16.34 -8.76 -30.90
N ASP A 28 -15.33 -8.29 -30.16
CA ASP A 28 -14.66 -7.03 -30.46
C ASP A 28 -13.64 -7.25 -31.59
N HIS A 29 -14.02 -6.84 -32.80
CA HIS A 29 -13.16 -6.91 -33.98
C HIS A 29 -12.19 -5.72 -34.10
N LYS A 30 -12.26 -4.74 -33.17
CA LYS A 30 -11.45 -3.52 -33.19
C LYS A 30 -10.15 -3.67 -32.37
N ALA A 31 -10.16 -4.55 -31.37
CA ALA A 31 -8.97 -4.89 -30.60
C ALA A 31 -8.21 -6.04 -31.27
N GLY A 32 -7.32 -5.70 -32.21
CA GLY A 32 -6.42 -6.66 -32.84
C GLY A 32 -5.75 -7.58 -31.81
N PHE A 33 -5.88 -8.90 -32.05
CA PHE A 33 -5.03 -9.96 -31.51
C PHE A 33 -4.99 -10.14 -29.97
N ARG A 34 -6.16 -10.29 -29.31
CA ARG A 34 -6.23 -11.10 -28.08
C ARG A 34 -6.58 -12.55 -28.45
N ARG A 35 -5.53 -13.32 -28.71
CA ARG A 35 -5.51 -14.71 -29.23
C ARG A 35 -6.70 -15.58 -28.78
N GLU A 36 -7.35 -16.11 -29.79
CA GLU A 36 -8.64 -16.82 -29.83
C GLU A 36 -8.63 -18.29 -29.33
N GLN A 37 -7.69 -18.73 -28.48
CA GLN A 37 -7.58 -20.16 -28.10
C GLN A 37 -7.20 -20.47 -26.63
N THR A 38 -7.47 -19.60 -25.64
CA THR A 38 -7.15 -19.92 -24.22
C THR A 38 -8.23 -19.55 -23.21
N ILE A 39 -9.52 -19.55 -23.58
CA ILE A 39 -10.57 -19.11 -22.64
C ILE A 39 -11.12 -20.26 -21.76
N SER A 40 -10.91 -21.54 -22.12
CA SER A 40 -11.58 -22.63 -21.38
C SER A 40 -10.69 -23.71 -20.75
N SER A 41 -9.35 -23.66 -20.84
CA SER A 41 -8.53 -24.72 -20.24
C SER A 41 -7.08 -24.34 -19.86
N GLU A 42 -6.83 -23.12 -19.38
CA GLU A 42 -5.64 -22.88 -18.56
C GLU A 42 -6.01 -23.06 -17.09
N LYS A 43 -6.23 -24.33 -16.76
CA LYS A 43 -6.63 -24.85 -15.45
C LYS A 43 -5.47 -24.73 -14.45
N ALA A 44 -4.98 -23.52 -14.20
CA ALA A 44 -4.12 -23.16 -13.06
C ALA A 44 -3.90 -21.63 -12.84
N GLY A 45 -4.30 -20.71 -13.72
CA GLY A 45 -4.01 -19.29 -13.48
C GLY A 45 -4.49 -18.38 -14.59
N GLY A 46 -5.59 -17.66 -14.34
CA GLY A 46 -6.33 -16.86 -15.32
C GLY A 46 -5.44 -16.00 -16.22
N SER A 47 -5.45 -16.33 -17.50
CA SER A 47 -4.74 -15.61 -18.54
C SER A 47 -5.50 -14.36 -18.94
N HIS A 48 -4.93 -13.22 -18.55
CA HIS A 48 -5.24 -11.85 -18.97
C HIS A 48 -6.49 -11.21 -18.34
N GLY A 49 -6.36 -10.93 -17.05
CA GLY A 49 -7.20 -9.99 -16.29
C GLY A 49 -6.67 -9.85 -14.86
N PRO A 50 -7.25 -8.97 -14.04
CA PRO A 50 -6.95 -8.93 -12.60
C PRO A 50 -7.07 -10.32 -11.99
N LEU A 51 -5.96 -10.83 -11.44
CA LEU A 51 -5.92 -12.17 -10.86
C LEU A 51 -6.62 -12.16 -9.51
N ARG A 52 -7.41 -13.21 -9.24
CA ARG A 52 -8.04 -13.40 -7.94
C ARG A 52 -6.97 -13.71 -6.89
N ALA A 53 -6.92 -12.92 -5.80
CA ALA A 53 -6.07 -13.20 -4.65
C ALA A 53 -6.48 -14.50 -3.92
N SER A 54 -5.53 -15.16 -3.26
CA SER A 54 -5.78 -16.37 -2.47
C SER A 54 -6.75 -16.11 -1.32
N ALA A 55 -7.74 -16.99 -1.13
CA ALA A 55 -8.83 -16.77 -0.17
C ALA A 55 -8.44 -17.00 1.31
N HIS A 56 -7.38 -17.77 1.58
CA HIS A 56 -7.05 -18.27 2.92
C HIS A 56 -5.60 -17.96 3.35
N ILE A 57 -4.98 -16.94 2.76
CA ILE A 57 -3.64 -16.49 3.14
C ILE A 57 -3.74 -15.05 3.63
N ARG A 58 -3.15 -14.77 4.80
CA ARG A 58 -2.97 -13.41 5.31
C ARG A 58 -1.57 -12.93 4.92
N VAL A 59 -1.49 -11.81 4.21
CA VAL A 59 -0.21 -11.18 3.89
C VAL A 59 0.27 -10.44 5.13
N SER A 60 1.50 -10.72 5.58
CA SER A 60 2.12 -9.98 6.67
C SER A 60 2.58 -8.61 6.16
N ALA A 61 2.14 -7.54 6.81
CA ALA A 61 2.67 -6.21 6.58
C ALA A 61 3.81 -5.93 7.58
N ARG A 62 4.94 -5.44 7.08
CA ARG A 62 6.05 -4.92 7.88
C ARG A 62 6.33 -3.50 7.42
N PHE A 63 6.49 -2.59 8.36
CA PHE A 63 6.92 -1.22 8.05
C PHE A 63 8.40 -1.22 7.71
N ASP A 64 8.73 -0.72 6.52
CA ASP A 64 10.10 -0.46 6.11
C ASP A 64 10.45 0.99 6.45
N TYR A 65 11.35 1.17 7.40
CA TYR A 65 11.77 2.48 7.88
C TYR A 65 13.02 3.00 7.16
N GLN A 66 13.57 2.26 6.19
CA GLN A 66 14.77 2.69 5.47
C GLN A 66 14.36 3.60 4.29
N PRO A 67 14.60 4.92 4.34
CA PRO A 67 14.34 5.78 3.20
C PRO A 67 15.43 5.56 2.16
N ASP A 68 15.04 5.15 0.95
CA ASP A 68 15.95 5.05 -0.21
C ASP A 68 16.29 6.44 -0.78
N ILE A 69 16.73 7.38 0.05
CA ILE A 69 17.09 8.75 -0.32
C ILE A 69 18.61 8.88 -0.45
N CYS A 70 19.06 9.55 -1.51
CA CYS A 70 20.47 9.80 -1.73
C CYS A 70 21.01 10.76 -0.65
N LYS A 71 21.87 10.24 0.23
CA LYS A 71 22.50 11.03 1.30
C LYS A 71 23.23 12.26 0.76
N ASP A 72 24.10 12.08 -0.23
CA ASP A 72 24.93 13.17 -0.76
C ASP A 72 24.07 14.28 -1.37
N TYR A 73 23.02 13.92 -2.09
CA TYR A 73 22.10 14.90 -2.68
C TYR A 73 21.23 15.60 -1.64
N LYS A 74 20.87 14.92 -0.55
CA LYS A 74 20.07 15.51 0.52
C LYS A 74 20.87 16.59 1.27
N GLU A 75 22.10 16.25 1.66
CA GLU A 75 22.96 17.15 2.47
C GLU A 75 23.60 18.25 1.63
N THR A 76 24.16 17.91 0.46
CA THR A 76 24.97 18.85 -0.34
C THR A 76 24.23 19.38 -1.55
N GLY A 77 23.15 18.70 -1.96
CA GLY A 77 22.41 19.07 -3.14
C GLY A 77 23.02 18.63 -4.47
N TYR A 78 24.15 17.93 -4.42
CA TYR A 78 24.84 17.40 -5.57
C TYR A 78 25.22 15.95 -5.29
N CYS A 79 24.99 15.07 -6.27
CA CYS A 79 25.45 13.69 -6.17
C CYS A 79 26.33 13.38 -7.36
N GLY A 80 27.53 12.88 -7.08
CA GLY A 80 28.53 12.58 -8.10
C GLY A 80 28.10 11.50 -9.10
N TYR A 81 27.07 10.72 -8.78
CA TYR A 81 26.49 9.72 -9.67
C TYR A 81 25.47 10.31 -10.68
N GLY A 82 25.03 11.55 -10.49
CA GLY A 82 24.01 12.18 -11.35
C GLY A 82 22.77 11.31 -11.52
N ASP A 83 22.12 11.33 -12.68
CA ASP A 83 20.88 10.57 -12.91
C ASP A 83 21.04 9.03 -12.88
N SER A 84 22.28 8.53 -12.73
CA SER A 84 22.56 7.10 -12.57
C SER A 84 22.52 6.64 -11.11
N CYS A 85 22.25 7.54 -10.16
CA CYS A 85 22.13 7.18 -8.75
C CYS A 85 20.94 6.23 -8.52
N LYS A 86 21.18 5.13 -7.79
CA LYS A 86 20.14 4.16 -7.41
C LYS A 86 19.13 4.75 -6.41
N PHE A 87 19.55 5.73 -5.63
CA PHE A 87 18.77 6.33 -4.54
C PHE A 87 18.02 7.58 -5.02
N MET A 88 16.89 7.89 -4.39
CA MET A 88 16.01 8.99 -4.75
C MET A 88 16.65 10.36 -4.48
N TYR A 89 16.46 11.28 -5.43
CA TYR A 89 16.85 12.68 -5.31
C TYR A 89 15.76 13.54 -4.67
N ASP A 90 15.64 13.41 -3.36
CA ASP A 90 14.74 14.23 -2.55
C ASP A 90 15.54 15.09 -1.56
N ARG A 91 15.07 16.32 -1.34
CA ARG A 91 15.58 17.26 -0.32
C ARG A 91 14.52 17.62 0.73
N GLY A 92 13.38 16.94 0.73
CA GLY A 92 12.38 17.09 1.78
C GLY A 92 12.87 16.53 3.12
N ASP A 93 12.79 17.33 4.17
CA ASP A 93 13.00 16.90 5.55
C ASP A 93 11.66 16.58 6.22
N TYR A 94 11.17 15.36 6.00
CA TYR A 94 9.96 14.86 6.67
C TYR A 94 10.31 14.15 7.97
N LYS A 95 9.50 14.36 9.00
CA LYS A 95 9.59 13.55 10.23
C LYS A 95 9.18 12.10 9.92
N PRO A 96 10.01 11.09 10.22
CA PRO A 96 9.62 9.69 10.11
C PRO A 96 8.45 9.37 11.04
N GLY A 97 7.63 8.38 10.68
CA GLY A 97 6.42 8.02 11.41
C GLY A 97 6.62 7.78 12.91
N TRP A 98 7.74 7.16 13.31
CA TRP A 98 8.05 6.90 14.71
C TRP A 98 8.24 8.18 15.55
N GLN A 99 8.74 9.26 14.95
CA GLN A 99 8.86 10.56 15.63
C GLN A 99 7.47 11.16 15.85
N LEU A 100 6.60 11.07 14.84
CA LEU A 100 5.22 11.55 14.94
C LEU A 100 4.41 10.75 15.97
N GLU A 101 4.57 9.43 16.00
CA GLU A 101 3.92 8.55 16.98
C GLU A 101 4.35 8.90 18.40
N LYS A 102 5.65 9.10 18.63
CA LYS A 102 6.20 9.49 19.93
C LYS A 102 5.71 10.87 20.38
N GLU A 103 5.78 11.87 19.51
CA GLU A 103 5.28 13.23 19.77
C GLU A 103 3.79 13.21 20.13
N TRP A 104 3.00 12.38 19.44
CA TRP A 104 1.58 12.24 19.71
C TRP A 104 1.29 11.53 21.04
N GLU A 105 2.00 10.45 21.37
CA GLU A 105 1.87 9.75 22.64
C GLU A 105 2.23 10.65 23.84
N GLU A 106 3.28 11.44 23.71
CA GLU A 106 3.69 12.41 24.73
C GLU A 106 2.64 13.50 24.92
N ALA A 107 2.13 14.09 23.83
CA ALA A 107 1.06 15.07 23.89
C ALA A 107 -0.23 14.50 24.52
N GLU A 108 -0.61 13.26 24.17
CA GLU A 108 -1.77 12.61 24.75
C GLU A 108 -1.58 12.29 26.24
N LYS A 109 -0.37 11.88 26.64
CA LYS A 109 -0.01 11.65 28.04
C LYS A 109 -0.05 12.94 28.86
N ILE A 110 0.42 14.06 28.31
CA ILE A 110 0.35 15.38 28.94
C ILE A 110 -1.11 15.80 29.09
N ARG A 111 -1.92 15.72 28.02
CA ARG A 111 -3.36 16.03 28.06
C ARG A 111 -4.07 15.21 29.13
N LYS A 112 -3.79 13.91 29.20
CA LYS A 112 -4.39 13.01 30.20
C LYS A 112 -3.92 13.33 31.62
N ARG A 113 -2.65 13.71 31.81
CA ARG A 113 -2.11 14.15 33.10
C ARG A 113 -2.79 15.43 33.57
N ASN A 114 -2.91 16.43 32.72
CA ASN A 114 -3.52 17.72 33.06
C ASN A 114 -5.00 17.55 33.41
N LEU A 115 -5.73 16.72 32.65
CA LEU A 115 -7.11 16.36 32.98
C LEU A 115 -7.23 15.62 34.33
N ALA A 116 -6.24 14.78 34.68
CA ALA A 116 -6.23 14.08 35.96
C ALA A 116 -5.87 14.97 37.16
N LEU A 117 -5.13 16.05 36.93
CA LEU A 117 -4.76 17.03 37.96
C LEU A 117 -5.81 18.13 38.16
N GLY A 118 -6.86 18.18 37.33
CA GLY A 118 -7.95 19.15 37.47
C GLY A 118 -7.54 20.58 37.15
N GLU A 119 -6.54 20.75 36.27
CA GLU A 119 -6.13 22.05 35.75
C GLU A 119 -7.09 22.39 34.61
N ASP A 120 -8.07 23.24 34.91
CA ASP A 120 -9.11 23.62 33.97
C ASP A 120 -8.54 24.50 32.85
N GLU A 121 -9.01 24.23 31.63
CA GLU A 121 -8.58 24.82 30.37
C GLU A 121 -9.05 26.28 30.22
N ASP A 122 -8.37 27.24 30.84
CA ASP A 122 -8.52 28.66 30.51
C ASP A 122 -7.21 29.46 30.60
N GLY A 123 -6.19 29.04 29.83
CA GLY A 123 -4.98 29.84 29.71
C GLY A 123 -4.04 29.35 28.61
N LEU A 124 -4.05 30.07 27.48
CA LEU A 124 -3.08 30.05 26.38
C LEU A 124 -1.76 29.33 26.70
N GLY A 125 -1.56 28.20 26.02
CA GLY A 125 -0.32 27.45 26.07
C GLY A 125 0.84 28.21 25.44
N GLU A 126 1.91 28.37 26.23
CA GLU A 126 3.31 28.32 25.81
C GLU A 126 4.15 28.24 27.10
N SER A 127 4.39 27.02 27.61
CA SER A 127 5.50 26.77 28.52
C SER A 127 6.57 26.02 27.73
N ASP A 128 7.50 26.81 27.20
CA ASP A 128 8.81 26.37 26.75
C ASP A 128 9.57 25.82 27.97
N ASP A 129 9.41 24.53 28.24
CA ASP A 129 10.23 23.82 29.24
C ASP A 129 11.42 23.17 28.50
N ASN A 130 12.38 24.01 28.11
CA ASN A 130 13.77 23.58 28.00
C ASN A 130 14.31 23.44 29.43
N GLU A 131 14.07 22.30 30.07
CA GLU A 131 14.80 21.93 31.29
C GLU A 131 16.04 21.11 30.89
N ASP A 132 17.19 21.75 31.07
CA ASP A 132 18.54 21.23 30.86
C ASP A 132 18.76 19.86 31.52
N ASP A 133 19.10 18.85 30.70
CA ASP A 133 19.62 17.56 31.15
C ASP A 133 21.03 17.74 31.75
N ASP A 134 21.10 18.16 33.01
CA ASP A 134 22.30 18.11 33.88
C ASP A 134 22.65 16.66 34.28
N ASP A 135 22.84 15.76 33.32
CA ASP A 135 23.45 14.42 33.52
C ASP A 135 24.94 14.43 33.09
N SER A 136 25.62 15.53 33.37
CA SER A 136 27.06 15.71 33.19
C SER A 136 27.83 15.30 34.46
N LEU A 137 28.49 14.13 34.37
CA LEU A 137 29.74 13.79 35.09
C LEU A 137 29.66 13.39 36.58
N SER A 138 29.16 12.18 36.86
CA SER A 138 29.45 11.46 38.12
C SER A 138 30.52 10.36 38.01
N PHE A 139 31.24 10.27 36.88
CA PHE A 139 32.23 9.21 36.64
C PHE A 139 33.71 9.64 36.75
N ALA A 140 34.01 10.87 37.19
CA ALA A 140 35.38 11.41 37.16
C ALA A 140 35.94 11.88 38.52
N GLU A 141 35.49 11.34 39.65
CA GLU A 141 36.13 11.64 40.96
C GLU A 141 36.16 10.43 41.89
N SER A 142 36.76 9.32 41.42
CA SER A 142 37.12 8.21 42.31
C SER A 142 38.33 7.45 41.76
N LEU A 143 39.50 8.11 41.78
CA LEU A 143 40.84 7.49 41.90
C LEU A 143 41.93 8.59 41.91
N LEU A 144 41.93 9.35 43.00
CA LEU A 144 43.15 9.55 43.80
C LEU A 144 43.24 8.40 44.81
#